data_AF-A0A8J7YEF7-F1
#
_entry.id   AF-A0A8J7YEF7-F1
#
_cell.length_a   1.000
_cell.length_b   1.000
_cell.length_c   1.000
_cell.angle_alpha   90.00
_cell.angle_beta   90.00
_cell.angle_gamma   90.00
#
_symmetry.space_group_name_H-M   'P 1'
#
loop_
_entity.id
_entity.type
_entity.pdbx_description
1 polymer ?
#
loop_
_entity_poly.entity_id
_entity_poly.type
_entity_poly.pdbx_seq_one_letter_code
_entity_poly.pdbx_strand_id
1 'polypeptide(L)'
;MNTKRILLADCGSGLLILLLGGLAISPTTLGQVWWIAVVTTLLSGAATYADEQRLEGASVRRRLTVYLGTVVLLGALLVGVVAATPLGPGLVLSTAVAGFGLATLVNRVVFGVVYPIPQRRLRRAEKYSM
;
A
#
# COMPACT_ATOMS: atom_id res chain seq x y z
N MET A 1 -23.37 -7.92 -3.35
CA MET A 1 -22.81 -6.62 -3.82
C MET A 1 -21.99 -6.85 -5.08
N ASN A 2 -22.20 -6.08 -6.17
CA ASN A 2 -21.51 -6.31 -7.45
C ASN A 2 -19.99 -6.13 -7.32
N THR A 3 -19.21 -7.11 -7.75
CA THR A 3 -17.73 -7.12 -7.78
C THR A 3 -17.13 -5.82 -8.32
N LYS A 4 -17.79 -5.20 -9.29
CA LYS A 4 -17.43 -3.90 -9.88
C LYS A 4 -17.40 -2.75 -8.86
N ARG A 5 -18.34 -2.71 -7.90
CA ARG A 5 -18.40 -1.65 -6.87
C ARG A 5 -17.26 -1.79 -5.86
N ILE A 6 -16.91 -3.02 -5.49
CA ILE A 6 -15.79 -3.31 -4.59
C ILE A 6 -14.48 -2.86 -5.25
N LEU A 7 -14.26 -3.23 -6.51
CA LEU A 7 -13.09 -2.80 -7.27
C LEU A 7 -13.01 -1.28 -7.42
N LEU A 8 -14.12 -0.60 -7.70
CA LEU A 8 -14.14 0.87 -7.79
C LEU A 8 -13.80 1.55 -6.47
N ALA A 9 -14.35 1.08 -5.34
CA ALA A 9 -14.04 1.64 -4.03
C ALA A 9 -12.57 1.40 -3.65
N ASP A 10 -12.07 0.20 -3.93
CA ASP A 10 -10.70 -0.18 -3.63
C ASP A 10 -9.68 0.57 -4.49
N CYS A 11 -9.91 0.67 -5.81
CA CYS A 11 -9.09 1.48 -6.71
C CYS A 11 -9.20 2.97 -6.39
N GLY A 12 -10.39 3.45 -6.03
CA GLY A 12 -10.62 4.84 -5.59
C GLY A 12 -9.78 5.18 -4.36
N SER A 13 -9.73 4.30 -3.36
CA SER A 13 -8.88 4.52 -2.18
C SER A 13 -7.40 4.57 -2.50
N GLY A 14 -6.90 3.64 -3.34
CA GLY A 14 -5.50 3.64 -3.78
C GLY A 14 -5.14 4.90 -4.56
N LEU A 15 -6.04 5.35 -5.45
CA LEU A 15 -5.86 6.59 -6.22
C LEU A 15 -5.87 7.83 -5.32
N LEU A 16 -6.79 7.92 -4.36
CA LEU A 16 -6.84 9.02 -3.41
C LEU A 16 -5.56 9.12 -2.58
N ILE A 17 -5.05 8.00 -2.09
CA ILE A 17 -3.79 7.95 -1.34
C ILE A 17 -2.61 8.36 -2.23
N LEU A 18 -2.56 7.85 -3.46
CA LEU A 18 -1.53 8.19 -4.43
C LEU A 18 -1.52 9.71 -4.72
N LEU A 19 -2.69 10.30 -4.92
CA LEU A 19 -2.84 11.74 -5.15
C LEU A 19 -2.46 12.55 -3.91
N LEU A 20 -2.88 12.11 -2.72
CA LEU A 20 -2.55 12.80 -1.47
C LEU A 20 -1.04 12.87 -1.23
N GLY A 21 -0.31 11.79 -1.53
CA GLY A 21 1.16 11.80 -1.49
C GLY A 21 1.79 12.55 -2.66
N GLY A 22 1.27 12.36 -3.88
CA GLY A 22 1.86 12.86 -5.12
C GLY A 22 1.69 14.36 -5.35
N LEU A 23 0.56 14.96 -4.93
CA LEU A 23 0.30 16.40 -5.11
C LEU A 23 1.28 17.30 -4.34
N ALA A 24 1.94 16.76 -3.32
CA ALA A 24 2.97 17.46 -2.56
C ALA A 24 4.36 17.41 -3.22
N ILE A 25 4.51 16.75 -4.38
CA ILE A 25 5.80 16.47 -5.03
C ILE A 25 5.83 17.15 -6.39
N SER A 26 6.84 17.98 -6.65
CA SER A 26 7.04 18.56 -7.98
C SER A 26 7.63 17.52 -8.93
N PRO A 27 7.39 17.61 -10.26
CA PRO A 27 8.00 16.71 -11.23
C PRO A 27 9.54 16.69 -11.15
N THR A 28 10.16 17.82 -10.84
CA THR A 28 11.60 17.96 -10.66
C THR A 28 12.11 17.24 -9.40
N THR A 29 11.38 17.29 -8.29
CA THR A 29 11.76 16.56 -7.07
C THR A 29 11.50 15.06 -7.21
N LEU A 30 10.49 14.64 -7.97
CA LEU A 30 10.22 13.22 -8.24
C LEU A 30 11.45 12.49 -8.81
N GLY A 31 12.21 13.13 -9.71
CA GLY A 31 13.44 12.57 -10.27
C GLY A 31 14.53 12.25 -9.23
N GLN A 32 14.47 12.87 -8.04
CA GLN A 32 15.43 12.63 -6.95
C GLN A 32 14.92 11.62 -5.92
N VAL A 33 13.60 11.47 -5.78
CA VAL A 33 12.97 10.67 -4.71
C VAL A 33 12.18 9.47 -5.21
N TRP A 34 12.12 9.22 -6.52
CA TRP A 34 11.35 8.11 -7.13
C TRP A 34 11.65 6.74 -6.49
N TRP A 35 12.90 6.50 -6.08
CA TRP A 35 13.33 5.26 -5.46
C TRP A 35 12.64 5.03 -4.10
N ILE A 36 12.30 6.10 -3.36
CA ILE A 36 11.53 6.00 -2.11
C ILE A 36 10.15 5.43 -2.44
N ALA A 37 9.48 5.99 -3.46
CA ALA A 37 8.17 5.51 -3.89
C ALA A 37 8.22 4.05 -4.36
N VAL A 38 9.29 3.66 -5.08
CA VAL A 38 9.46 2.26 -5.50
C VAL A 38 9.65 1.33 -4.30
N VAL A 39 10.52 1.66 -3.36
CA VAL A 39 10.78 0.81 -2.20
C VAL A 39 9.54 0.69 -1.32
N THR A 40 8.84 1.79 -1.05
CA THR A 40 7.57 1.72 -0.30
C THR A 40 6.51 0.96 -1.06
N THR A 41 6.45 1.09 -2.39
CA THR A 41 5.55 0.30 -3.24
C THR A 41 5.80 -1.19 -3.06
N LEU A 42 7.06 -1.61 -3.14
CA LEU A 42 7.45 -3.02 -3.03
C LEU A 42 7.19 -3.58 -1.62
N LEU A 43 7.58 -2.87 -0.57
CA LEU A 43 7.40 -3.32 0.81
C LEU A 43 5.91 -3.42 1.17
N SER A 44 5.13 -2.39 0.84
CA SER A 44 3.70 -2.39 1.10
C SER A 44 2.97 -3.41 0.23
N GLY A 45 3.36 -3.56 -1.03
CA GLY A 45 2.85 -4.58 -1.93
C GLY A 45 3.11 -6.00 -1.40
N ALA A 46 4.34 -6.27 -0.96
CA ALA A 46 4.73 -7.56 -0.39
C ALA A 46 3.96 -7.87 0.91
N ALA A 47 3.77 -6.89 1.78
CA ALA A 47 2.99 -7.05 3.00
C ALA A 47 1.51 -7.33 2.70
N THR A 48 0.93 -6.61 1.73
CA THR A 48 -0.46 -6.81 1.33
C THR A 48 -0.66 -8.16 0.64
N TYR A 49 0.27 -8.55 -0.23
CA TYR A 49 0.32 -9.89 -0.83
C TYR A 49 0.42 -10.99 0.24
N ALA A 50 1.28 -10.80 1.23
CA ALA A 50 1.43 -11.74 2.34
C ALA A 50 0.12 -11.89 3.13
N ASP A 51 -0.58 -10.79 3.44
CA ASP A 51 -1.87 -10.84 4.13
C ASP A 51 -2.94 -11.57 3.31
N GLU A 52 -3.02 -11.27 2.02
CA GLU A 52 -4.05 -11.81 1.13
C GLU A 52 -3.83 -13.28 0.81
N GLN A 53 -2.60 -13.69 0.50
CA GLN A 53 -2.31 -15.01 -0.08
C GLN A 53 -1.63 -15.97 0.91
N ARG A 54 -0.77 -15.46 1.80
CA ARG A 54 0.08 -16.31 2.67
C ARG A 54 -0.40 -16.40 4.11
N LEU A 55 -1.23 -15.46 4.55
CA LEU A 55 -1.79 -15.41 5.90
C LEU A 55 -3.27 -15.82 5.92
N GLU A 56 -3.71 -16.49 4.85
CA GLU A 56 -4.96 -17.24 4.89
C GLU A 56 -4.90 -18.36 5.95
N GLY A 57 -5.93 -18.46 6.79
CA GLY A 57 -5.94 -19.33 7.99
C GLY A 57 -5.05 -18.90 9.16
N ALA A 58 -4.14 -17.94 8.99
CA ALA A 58 -3.21 -17.54 10.05
C ALA A 58 -3.92 -16.91 11.26
N SER A 59 -3.39 -17.19 12.46
CA SER A 59 -3.84 -16.62 13.73
C SER A 59 -3.71 -15.10 13.76
N VAL A 60 -4.56 -14.45 14.57
CA VAL A 60 -4.54 -12.98 14.75
C VAL A 60 -3.15 -12.49 15.17
N ARG A 61 -2.50 -13.21 16.10
CA ARG A 61 -1.14 -12.90 16.57
C ARG A 61 -0.13 -12.87 15.41
N ARG A 62 -0.13 -13.90 14.55
CA ARG A 62 0.82 -13.97 13.42
C ARG A 62 0.60 -12.84 12.43
N ARG A 63 -0.65 -12.48 12.13
CA ARG A 63 -0.93 -11.33 11.27
C ARG A 63 -0.46 -10.03 11.88
N LEU A 64 -0.78 -9.80 13.16
CA LEU A 64 -0.36 -8.61 13.88
C LEU A 64 1.17 -8.47 13.87
N THR A 65 1.90 -9.56 14.07
CA THR A 65 3.37 -9.56 13.99
C THR A 65 3.88 -9.14 12.61
N VAL A 66 3.28 -9.63 11.52
CA VAL A 66 3.67 -9.24 10.15
C VAL A 66 3.35 -7.77 9.88
N TYR A 67 2.17 -7.30 10.29
CA TYR A 67 1.79 -5.89 10.13
C TYR A 67 2.71 -4.96 10.92
N LEU A 68 2.91 -5.23 12.21
CA LEU A 68 3.80 -4.42 13.05
C LEU A 68 5.25 -4.47 12.55
N GLY A 69 5.73 -5.65 12.16
CA GLY A 69 7.07 -5.79 11.57
C GLY A 69 7.23 -4.96 10.30
N THR A 70 6.21 -4.94 9.43
CA THR A 70 6.21 -4.12 8.21
C THR A 70 6.23 -2.62 8.56
N VAL A 71 5.40 -2.19 9.51
CA VAL A 71 5.33 -0.78 9.94
C VAL A 71 6.65 -0.33 10.57
N VAL A 72 7.24 -1.14 11.45
CA VAL A 72 8.53 -0.85 12.10
C VAL A 72 9.65 -0.80 11.07
N LEU A 73 9.71 -1.76 10.14
CA LEU A 73 10.71 -1.79 9.07
C LEU A 73 10.60 -0.57 8.15
N LEU A 74 9.38 -0.22 7.71
CA LEU A 74 9.13 0.97 6.91
C LEU A 74 9.51 2.23 7.68
N GLY A 75 9.09 2.35 8.94
CA GLY A 75 9.42 3.50 9.78
C GLY A 75 10.93 3.67 9.95
N ALA A 76 11.65 2.60 10.27
CA ALA A 76 13.10 2.61 10.40
C ALA A 76 13.80 2.99 9.09
N LEU A 77 13.32 2.47 7.95
CA LEU A 77 13.82 2.83 6.64
C LEU A 77 13.64 4.33 6.38
N LEU A 78 12.44 4.88 6.58
CA LEU A 78 12.15 6.29 6.31
C LEU A 78 12.96 7.21 7.24
N VAL A 79 13.10 6.86 8.52
CA VAL A 79 13.98 7.57 9.46
C VAL A 79 15.43 7.52 8.98
N GLY A 80 15.90 6.36 8.53
CA GLY A 80 17.23 6.20 7.96
C GLY A 80 17.46 7.08 6.73
N VAL A 81 16.47 7.17 5.84
CA VAL A 81 16.53 8.06 4.67
C VAL A 81 16.62 9.53 5.09
N VAL A 82 15.78 9.98 6.03
CA VAL A 82 15.84 11.37 6.53
C VAL A 82 17.17 11.66 7.22
N ALA A 83 17.74 10.70 7.95
CA ALA A 83 19.03 10.87 8.62
C ALA A 83 20.22 10.86 7.65
N ALA A 84 20.14 10.09 6.56
CA ALA A 84 21.25 9.87 5.62
C ALA A 84 21.23 10.82 4.40
N THR A 85 20.16 11.60 4.22
CA THR A 85 19.99 12.46 3.04
C THR A 85 19.58 13.88 3.44
N PRO A 86 19.84 14.90 2.61
CA PRO A 86 19.37 16.26 2.85
C PRO A 86 17.86 16.44 2.56
N LEU A 87 17.10 15.35 2.41
CA LEU A 87 15.68 15.41 2.09
C LEU A 87 14.87 15.80 3.33
N GLY A 88 13.96 16.75 3.17
CA GLY A 88 13.04 17.12 4.24
C GLY A 88 12.08 15.96 4.60
N PRO A 89 11.72 15.78 5.88
CA PRO A 89 10.85 14.69 6.32
C PRO A 89 9.48 14.71 5.64
N GLY A 90 8.95 15.89 5.35
CA GLY A 90 7.69 16.04 4.60
C GLY A 90 7.75 15.42 3.21
N LEU A 91 8.83 15.65 2.46
CA LEU A 91 9.00 15.10 1.11
C LEU A 91 9.14 13.57 1.16
N VAL A 92 9.92 13.05 2.11
CA VAL A 92 10.10 11.60 2.31
C VAL A 92 8.76 10.94 2.64
N LEU A 93 7.99 11.52 3.56
CA LEU A 93 6.67 11.00 3.95
C LEU A 93 5.67 11.07 2.79
N SER A 94 5.56 12.20 2.09
CA SER A 94 4.67 12.34 0.92
C SER A 94 4.99 11.33 -0.17
N THR A 95 6.27 11.12 -0.46
CA THR A 95 6.74 10.14 -1.46
C THR A 95 6.45 8.70 -1.01
N ALA A 96 6.66 8.41 0.26
CA ALA A 96 6.33 7.11 0.85
C ALA A 96 4.83 6.80 0.76
N VAL A 97 3.98 7.79 1.08
CA VAL A 97 2.52 7.70 0.97
C VAL A 97 2.09 7.51 -0.48
N ALA A 98 2.69 8.23 -1.43
CA ALA A 98 2.44 8.04 -2.85
C ALA A 98 2.75 6.59 -3.27
N GLY A 99 3.91 6.06 -2.89
CA GLY A 99 4.27 4.65 -3.15
C GLY A 99 3.32 3.64 -2.47
N PHE A 100 2.81 3.93 -1.28
CA PHE A 100 1.78 3.10 -0.64
C PHE A 100 0.46 3.10 -1.43
N GLY A 101 0.03 4.27 -1.94
CA GLY A 101 -1.12 4.38 -2.83
C GLY A 101 -0.91 3.59 -4.12
N LEU A 102 0.29 3.67 -4.70
CA LEU A 102 0.66 2.90 -5.89
C LEU A 102 0.64 1.39 -5.62
N ALA A 103 1.21 0.93 -4.50
CA ALA A 103 1.14 -0.47 -4.08
C ALA A 103 -0.30 -0.96 -4.02
N THR A 104 -1.18 -0.15 -3.43
CA THR A 104 -2.60 -0.47 -3.32
C THR A 104 -3.21 -0.62 -4.70
N LEU A 105 -3.04 0.36 -5.59
CA LEU A 105 -3.55 0.31 -6.97
C LEU A 105 -3.03 -0.90 -7.74
N VAL A 106 -1.72 -1.13 -7.75
CA VAL A 106 -1.10 -2.26 -8.46
C VAL A 106 -1.66 -3.57 -7.94
N ASN A 107 -1.73 -3.73 -6.62
CA ASN A 107 -2.26 -4.93 -6.00
C ASN A 107 -3.75 -5.15 -6.35
N ARG A 108 -4.55 -4.07 -6.47
CA ARG A 108 -5.95 -4.15 -6.88
C ARG A 108 -6.13 -4.45 -8.37
N VAL A 109 -5.28 -3.92 -9.24
CA VAL A 109 -5.29 -4.27 -10.66
C VAL A 109 -4.92 -5.74 -10.83
N VAL A 110 -3.86 -6.19 -10.15
CA VAL A 110 -3.42 -7.58 -10.20
C VAL A 110 -4.51 -8.52 -9.67
N PHE A 111 -5.08 -8.28 -8.48
CA PHE A 111 -6.09 -9.16 -7.87
C PHE A 111 -7.55 -8.85 -8.23
N GLY A 112 -7.76 -7.94 -9.17
CA GLY A 112 -9.10 -7.56 -9.65
C GLY A 112 -9.30 -7.79 -11.13
N VAL A 113 -8.21 -7.71 -11.91
CA VAL A 113 -8.23 -7.83 -13.38
C VAL A 113 -7.48 -9.08 -13.84
N VAL A 114 -6.28 -9.32 -13.30
CA VAL A 114 -5.41 -10.42 -13.75
C VAL A 114 -5.72 -11.73 -13.02
N TYR A 115 -5.88 -11.65 -11.69
CA TYR A 115 -6.20 -12.77 -10.81
C TYR A 115 -7.56 -12.58 -10.16
N PRO A 116 -8.26 -13.67 -9.83
CA PRO A 116 -9.53 -13.60 -9.12
C PRO A 116 -9.35 -12.96 -7.74
N ILE A 117 -10.36 -12.18 -7.33
CA ILE A 117 -10.38 -11.49 -6.04
C ILE A 117 -10.34 -12.53 -4.90
N PRO A 118 -9.44 -12.38 -3.91
CA PRO A 118 -9.36 -13.30 -2.78
C PRO A 118 -10.70 -13.47 -2.06
N GLN A 119 -11.09 -14.72 -1.77
CA GLN A 119 -12.39 -15.04 -1.18
C GLN A 119 -12.65 -14.34 0.15
N ARG A 120 -11.60 -14.04 0.92
CA ARG A 120 -11.70 -13.24 2.16
C ARG A 120 -12.32 -11.88 1.96
N ARG A 121 -12.04 -11.22 0.85
CA ARG A 121 -12.58 -9.89 0.54
C ARG A 121 -14.06 -9.98 0.20
N LEU A 122 -14.43 -11.00 -0.59
CA LEU A 122 -15.82 -11.28 -0.93
C LEU A 122 -16.65 -11.58 0.34
N ARG A 123 -16.15 -12.46 1.23
CA ARG A 123 -16.80 -12.77 2.52
C ARG A 123 -16.95 -11.54 3.42
N ARG A 124 -15.95 -10.64 3.46
CA ARG A 124 -16.07 -9.38 4.20
C ARG A 124 -17.14 -8.47 3.60
N ALA A 125 -17.13 -8.29 2.29
CA ALA A 125 -18.08 -7.43 1.60
C ALA A 125 -19.53 -7.92 1.73
N GLU A 126 -19.74 -9.24 1.72
CA GLU A 126 -21.05 -9.86 1.95
C GLU A 126 -21.61 -9.51 3.34
N LYS A 127 -20.77 -9.54 4.38
CA LYS A 127 -21.13 -9.22 5.77
C LYS A 127 -21.63 -7.78 5.98
N TYR A 128 -21.26 -6.84 5.10
CA TYR A 128 -21.69 -5.43 5.16
C TYR A 128 -22.79 -5.09 4.16
N SER A 129 -23.34 -6.08 3.45
CA SER A 129 -24.44 -5.91 2.50
C SER A 129 -25.79 -6.49 2.98
N MET A 130 -25.81 -7.03 4.20
CA MET A 130 -27.02 -7.29 5.01
C MET A 130 -27.23 -6.14 5.97
#